data_AF-A0ABD7CHL1-F1
#
_entry.id   AF-A0ABD7CHL1-F1
#
_cell.length_a   1.000
_cell.length_b   1.000
_cell.length_c   1.000
_cell.angle_alpha   90.00
_cell.angle_beta   90.00
_cell.angle_gamma   90.00
#
_symmetry.space_group_name_H-M   'P 1'
#
loop_
_entity.id
_entity.type
_entity.pdbx_description
1 polymer ?
#
loop_
_entity_poly.entity_id
_entity_poly.type
_entity_poly.pdbx_seq_one_letter_code
_entity_poly.pdbx_strand_id
1 'polypeptide(L)'
;MPCILNQYDRISTYTLELLQNLSKQIMIVENIINELLKDDSLNKNDNLSNFILYFSIGRFYHFRCHGFMECLVVTKSYSPESICYWIMNLVTPASNNFMKALSFIDILKNIHTFGTNSEFKNLTVEIDKFKKIAIEIMNATKLYNINC
;
A
#
# COMPACT_ATOMS: atom_id res chain seq x y z
N MET A 1 17.52 17.61 -23.06
CA MET A 1 16.44 16.61 -22.87
C MET A 1 15.37 17.15 -21.91
N PRO A 2 14.67 18.26 -22.23
CA PRO A 2 13.81 18.98 -21.26
C PRO A 2 12.40 18.37 -21.14
N CYS A 3 11.88 17.77 -22.21
CA CYS A 3 10.52 17.21 -22.23
C CYS A 3 10.37 15.98 -21.32
N ILE A 4 11.39 15.12 -21.24
CA ILE A 4 11.35 13.89 -20.43
C ILE A 4 11.42 14.24 -18.94
N LEU A 5 12.26 15.21 -18.56
CA LEU A 5 12.34 15.67 -17.17
C LEU A 5 10.99 16.26 -16.70
N ASN A 6 10.35 17.10 -17.53
CA ASN A 6 9.03 17.66 -17.23
C ASN A 6 7.93 16.60 -17.14
N GLN A 7 8.04 15.50 -17.88
CA GLN A 7 7.09 14.40 -17.82
C GLN A 7 7.27 13.58 -16.53
N TYR A 8 8.50 13.17 -16.20
CA TYR A 8 8.78 12.39 -15.00
C TYR A 8 8.49 13.18 -13.73
N ASP A 9 8.73 14.50 -13.74
CA ASP A 9 8.38 15.37 -12.63
C ASP A 9 6.87 15.38 -12.33
N ARG A 10 6.04 15.48 -13.37
CA ARG A 10 4.58 15.43 -13.23
C ARG A 10 4.10 14.07 -12.74
N ILE A 11 4.61 12.99 -13.31
CA ILE A 11 4.25 11.62 -12.89
C ILE A 11 4.67 11.41 -11.42
N SER A 12 5.88 11.82 -11.04
CA SER A 12 6.41 11.66 -9.69
C SER A 12 5.64 12.47 -8.67
N THR A 13 5.27 13.71 -8.99
CA THR A 13 4.47 14.58 -8.12
C THR A 13 3.08 13.98 -7.90
N TYR A 14 2.39 13.55 -8.96
CA TYR A 14 1.10 12.87 -8.85
C TYR A 14 1.22 11.56 -8.04
N THR A 15 2.27 10.77 -8.29
CA THR A 15 2.54 9.53 -7.56
C THR A 15 2.77 9.80 -6.07
N LEU A 16 3.47 10.89 -5.72
CA LEU A 16 3.71 11.29 -4.34
C LEU A 16 2.39 11.60 -3.60
N GLU A 17 1.46 12.31 -4.24
CA GLU A 17 0.13 12.57 -3.68
C GLU A 17 -0.65 11.26 -3.41
N LEU A 18 -0.59 10.31 -4.35
CA LEU A 18 -1.19 9.00 -4.16
C LEU A 18 -0.55 8.23 -2.99
N LEU A 19 0.78 8.26 -2.88
CA LEU A 19 1.51 7.61 -1.77
C LEU A 19 1.17 8.25 -0.42
N GLN A 20 0.99 9.57 -0.36
CA GLN A 20 0.53 10.27 0.83
C GLN A 20 -0.89 9.84 1.21
N ASN A 21 -1.79 9.74 0.25
CA ASN A 21 -3.16 9.26 0.49
C ASN A 21 -3.18 7.81 0.96
N LEU A 22 -2.37 6.93 0.35
CA LEU A 22 -2.23 5.55 0.81
C LEU A 22 -1.64 5.47 2.22
N SER A 23 -0.69 6.34 2.56
CA SER A 23 -0.12 6.43 3.92
C SER A 23 -1.20 6.73 4.96
N LYS A 24 -2.08 7.71 4.69
CA LYS A 24 -3.22 8.02 5.56
C LYS A 24 -4.16 6.82 5.69
N GLN A 25 -4.44 6.14 4.58
CA GLN A 25 -5.31 4.97 4.57
C GLN A 25 -4.71 3.79 5.35
N ILE A 26 -3.40 3.57 5.27
CA ILE A 26 -2.69 2.55 6.05
C ILE A 26 -2.85 2.81 7.55
N MET A 27 -2.72 4.07 7.99
CA MET A 27 -2.90 4.42 9.40
C MET A 27 -4.33 4.15 9.88
N ILE A 28 -5.34 4.40 9.05
CA ILE A 28 -6.74 4.07 9.35
C ILE A 28 -6.91 2.55 9.53
N VAL A 29 -6.38 1.76 8.58
CA VAL A 29 -6.44 0.29 8.64
C VAL A 29 -5.71 -0.23 9.88
N GLU A 30 -4.55 0.33 10.22
CA GLU A 30 -3.79 -0.05 11.42
C GLU A 30 -4.55 0.24 12.72
N ASN A 31 -5.23 1.38 12.79
CA ASN A 31 -6.08 1.68 13.96
C ASN A 31 -7.20 0.65 14.11
N ILE A 32 -7.86 0.25 13.01
CA ILE A 32 -8.91 -0.78 13.04
C ILE A 32 -8.33 -2.14 13.44
N ILE A 33 -7.14 -2.50 12.96
CA ILE A 33 -6.42 -3.71 13.39
C ILE A 33 -6.22 -3.68 14.91
N ASN A 34 -5.76 -2.56 15.46
CA ASN A 34 -5.53 -2.44 16.90
C ASN A 34 -6.82 -2.56 17.72
N GLU A 35 -7.96 -2.08 17.21
CA GLU A 35 -9.27 -2.29 17.84
C GLU A 35 -9.73 -3.75 17.77
N LEU A 36 -9.57 -4.40 16.60
CA LEU A 36 -9.84 -5.84 16.46
C LEU A 36 -9.00 -6.68 17.42
N LEU A 37 -7.75 -6.24 17.67
CA LEU A 37 -6.83 -6.93 18.56
C LEU A 37 -7.20 -6.80 20.06
N LYS A 38 -8.21 -6.01 20.42
CA LYS A 38 -8.72 -5.98 21.80
C LYS A 38 -9.66 -7.14 22.09
N ASP A 39 -10.15 -7.83 21.05
CA ASP A 39 -11.01 -9.01 21.19
C ASP A 39 -10.16 -10.29 21.21
N ASP A 40 -9.97 -10.86 22.40
CA ASP A 40 -9.20 -12.09 22.60
C ASP A 40 -9.72 -13.29 21.81
N SER A 41 -10.99 -13.29 21.40
CA SER A 41 -11.57 -14.35 20.58
C SER A 41 -11.07 -14.31 19.14
N LEU A 42 -10.69 -13.12 18.64
CA LEU A 42 -10.16 -12.92 17.29
C LEU A 42 -8.64 -13.05 17.24
N ASN A 43 -7.95 -12.67 18.33
CA ASN A 43 -6.48 -12.66 18.43
C ASN A 43 -5.80 -14.01 18.20
N LYS A 44 -6.52 -15.10 18.43
CA LYS A 44 -5.99 -16.47 18.26
C LYS A 44 -6.14 -16.98 16.83
N ASN A 45 -6.69 -16.18 15.91
CA ASN A 45 -6.92 -16.60 14.55
C ASN A 45 -5.65 -16.45 13.69
N ASP A 46 -5.18 -17.56 13.12
CA ASP A 46 -3.98 -17.58 12.26
C ASP A 46 -4.13 -16.73 11.00
N ASN A 47 -5.33 -16.65 10.41
CA ASN A 47 -5.56 -15.82 9.22
C ASN A 47 -5.51 -14.33 9.56
N LEU A 48 -6.02 -13.92 10.73
CA LEU A 48 -5.87 -12.55 11.21
C LEU A 48 -4.40 -12.23 11.48
N SER A 49 -3.68 -13.13 12.13
CA SER A 49 -2.24 -12.98 12.38
C SER A 49 -1.44 -12.85 11.08
N ASN A 50 -1.74 -13.68 10.08
CA ASN A 50 -1.11 -13.61 8.76
C ASN A 50 -1.47 -12.33 8.00
N PHE A 51 -2.73 -11.89 8.06
CA PHE A 51 -3.14 -10.60 7.51
C PHE A 51 -2.27 -9.47 8.09
N ILE A 52 -2.17 -9.40 9.42
CA ILE A 52 -1.41 -8.36 10.13
C ILE A 52 0.08 -8.41 9.76
N LEU A 53 0.66 -9.62 9.72
CA LEU A 53 2.06 -9.81 9.35
C LEU A 53 2.36 -9.24 7.96
N TYR A 54 1.64 -9.69 6.94
CA TYR A 54 1.86 -9.24 5.56
C TYR A 54 1.48 -7.77 5.37
N PHE A 55 0.44 -7.29 6.05
CA PHE A 55 0.06 -5.88 6.01
C PHE A 55 1.18 -5.00 6.60
N SER A 56 1.78 -5.40 7.72
CA SER A 56 2.88 -4.68 8.36
C SER A 56 4.14 -4.65 7.49
N ILE A 57 4.48 -5.75 6.82
CA ILE A 57 5.60 -5.79 5.87
C ILE A 57 5.30 -4.88 4.66
N GLY A 58 4.08 -4.95 4.11
CA GLY A 58 3.66 -4.08 3.00
C GLY A 58 3.77 -2.60 3.38
N ARG A 59 3.30 -2.24 4.58
CA ARG A 59 3.42 -0.90 5.17
C ARG A 59 4.87 -0.43 5.28
N PHE A 60 5.77 -1.30 5.76
CA PHE A 60 7.19 -0.97 5.86
C PHE A 60 7.77 -0.57 4.51
N TYR A 61 7.52 -1.35 3.45
CA TYR A 61 7.98 -1.01 2.10
C TYR A 61 7.29 0.23 1.55
N HIS A 62 5.98 0.40 1.79
CA HIS A 62 5.23 1.58 1.36
C HIS A 62 5.82 2.89 1.91
N PHE A 63 6.16 2.96 3.20
CA PHE A 63 6.76 4.17 3.74
C PHE A 63 8.13 4.47 3.13
N ARG A 64 8.89 3.43 2.75
CA ARG A 64 10.11 3.61 1.97
C ARG A 64 9.82 4.10 0.55
N CYS A 65 8.77 3.59 -0.12
CA CYS A 65 8.31 4.11 -1.42
C CYS A 65 8.01 5.61 -1.34
N HIS A 66 7.28 6.02 -0.30
CA HIS A 66 6.87 7.39 -0.06
C HIS A 66 8.10 8.29 0.12
N GLY A 67 8.98 8.00 1.07
CA GLY A 67 10.18 8.83 1.31
C GLY A 67 11.13 8.87 0.12
N PHE A 68 11.27 7.75 -0.61
CA PHE A 68 12.10 7.73 -1.82
C PHE A 68 11.52 8.64 -2.91
N MET A 69 10.20 8.53 -3.18
CA MET A 69 9.54 9.37 -4.19
C MET A 69 9.59 10.86 -3.80
N GLU A 70 9.41 11.19 -2.52
CA GLU A 70 9.56 12.55 -2.02
C GLU A 70 10.96 13.12 -2.33
N CYS A 71 12.01 12.33 -2.09
CA CYS A 71 13.39 12.71 -2.43
C CYS A 71 13.57 12.97 -3.93
N LEU A 72 13.03 12.10 -4.79
CA LEU A 72 13.06 12.30 -6.24
C LEU A 72 12.36 13.61 -6.63
N VAL A 73 11.18 13.87 -6.04
CA VAL A 73 10.37 15.07 -6.33
C VAL A 73 11.06 16.37 -5.92
N VAL A 74 11.70 16.37 -4.74
CA VAL A 74 12.42 17.55 -4.22
C VAL A 74 13.70 17.81 -5.01
N THR A 75 14.47 16.77 -5.32
CA THR A 75 15.78 16.92 -5.96
C THR A 75 15.73 16.92 -7.49
N LYS A 76 14.59 16.54 -8.08
CA LYS A 76 14.41 16.34 -9.53
C LYS A 76 15.33 15.26 -10.12
N SER A 77 15.75 14.29 -9.31
CA SER A 77 16.72 13.25 -9.67
C SER A 77 16.08 12.02 -10.33
N TYR A 78 15.37 12.21 -11.43
CA TYR A 78 14.57 11.15 -12.08
C TYR A 78 15.36 10.28 -13.06
N SER A 79 16.54 9.80 -12.67
CA SER A 79 17.28 8.90 -13.56
C SER A 79 16.47 7.61 -13.79
N PRO A 80 16.56 7.00 -14.99
CA PRO A 80 15.93 5.70 -15.27
C PRO A 80 16.20 4.65 -14.19
N GLU A 81 17.44 4.57 -13.70
CA GLU A 81 17.88 3.66 -12.65
C GLU A 81 17.20 3.95 -11.31
N SER A 82 17.01 5.23 -10.99
CA SER A 82 16.34 5.66 -9.76
C SER A 82 14.85 5.28 -9.77
N ILE A 83 14.19 5.47 -10.90
CA ILE A 83 12.79 5.04 -11.10
C ILE A 83 12.67 3.52 -11.06
N CYS A 84 13.56 2.78 -11.75
CA CYS A 84 13.55 1.33 -11.70
C CYS A 84 13.84 0.77 -10.31
N TYR A 85 14.76 1.39 -9.56
CA TYR A 85 15.00 1.03 -8.18
C TYR A 85 13.72 1.18 -7.35
N TRP A 86 13.05 2.33 -7.46
CA TRP A 86 11.80 2.61 -6.75
C TRP A 86 10.71 1.57 -7.09
N ILE A 87 10.51 1.27 -8.37
CA ILE A 87 9.50 0.29 -8.82
C ILE A 87 9.86 -1.12 -8.31
N MET A 88 11.06 -1.62 -8.60
CA MET A 88 11.41 -3.01 -8.39
C MET A 88 11.70 -3.36 -6.92
N ASN A 89 12.29 -2.43 -6.16
CA ASN A 89 12.76 -2.70 -4.81
C ASN A 89 11.84 -2.17 -3.72
N LEU A 90 10.91 -1.27 -4.05
CA LEU A 90 10.00 -0.67 -3.07
C LEU A 90 8.54 -0.95 -3.44
N VAL A 91 8.08 -0.52 -4.62
CA VAL A 91 6.66 -0.68 -5.02
C VAL A 91 6.28 -2.15 -5.16
N THR A 92 7.06 -2.95 -5.88
CA THR A 92 6.77 -4.38 -6.09
C THR A 92 6.73 -5.17 -4.78
N PRO A 93 7.71 -5.06 -3.86
CA PRO A 93 7.62 -5.71 -2.55
C PRO A 93 6.45 -5.24 -1.70
N ALA A 94 6.13 -3.94 -1.69
CA ALA A 94 4.95 -3.42 -0.99
C ALA A 94 3.67 -4.07 -1.54
N SER A 95 3.49 -4.02 -2.85
CA SER A 95 2.33 -4.58 -3.57
C SER A 95 2.17 -6.08 -3.30
N ASN A 96 3.24 -6.85 -3.41
CA ASN A 96 3.22 -8.30 -3.17
C ASN A 96 2.77 -8.64 -1.75
N ASN A 97 3.26 -7.92 -0.74
CA ASN A 97 2.87 -8.15 0.65
C ASN A 97 1.43 -7.70 0.92
N PHE A 98 1.01 -6.56 0.37
CA PHE A 98 -0.39 -6.15 0.48
C PHE A 98 -1.33 -7.13 -0.20
N MET A 99 -1.03 -7.63 -1.41
CA MET A 99 -1.85 -8.66 -2.07
C MET A 99 -2.00 -9.93 -1.21
N LYS A 100 -0.91 -10.39 -0.58
CA LYS A 100 -0.97 -11.51 0.37
C LYS A 100 -1.85 -11.18 1.57
N ALA A 101 -1.69 -10.01 2.18
CA ALA A 101 -2.55 -9.57 3.29
C ALA A 101 -4.04 -9.58 2.86
N LEU A 102 -4.35 -9.02 1.70
CA LEU A 102 -5.71 -8.94 1.18
C LEU A 102 -6.35 -10.31 0.93
N SER A 103 -5.57 -11.33 0.54
CA SER A 103 -6.10 -12.70 0.43
C SER A 103 -6.61 -13.27 1.75
N PHE A 104 -6.02 -12.89 2.89
CA PHE A 104 -6.49 -13.30 4.20
C PHE A 104 -7.79 -12.61 4.60
N ILE A 105 -8.01 -11.35 4.19
CA ILE A 105 -9.30 -10.67 4.39
C ILE A 105 -10.43 -11.44 3.73
N ASP A 106 -10.22 -11.96 2.52
CA ASP A 106 -11.25 -12.70 1.81
C ASP A 106 -11.55 -14.06 2.46
N ILE A 107 -10.57 -14.70 3.11
CA ILE A 107 -10.78 -15.89 3.95
C ILE A 107 -11.57 -15.52 5.20
N LEU A 108 -11.15 -14.47 5.92
CA LEU A 108 -11.74 -14.03 7.18
C LEU A 108 -13.21 -13.64 7.04
N LYS A 109 -13.62 -13.04 5.92
CA LYS A 109 -15.03 -12.71 5.61
C LYS A 109 -15.97 -13.92 5.68
N ASN A 110 -15.47 -15.13 5.42
CA ASN A 110 -16.28 -16.35 5.43
C ASN A 110 -16.38 -17.00 6.83
N ILE A 111 -15.66 -16.47 7.83
CA ILE A 111 -15.71 -16.97 9.19
C ILE A 111 -16.80 -16.21 9.96
N HIS A 112 -17.75 -16.95 10.57
CA HIS A 112 -18.94 -16.36 11.19
C HIS A 112 -18.63 -15.26 12.23
N THR A 113 -17.63 -15.48 13.09
CA THR A 113 -17.22 -14.52 14.13
C THR A 113 -16.75 -13.18 13.55
N PHE A 114 -16.03 -13.21 12.43
CA PHE A 114 -15.61 -12.00 11.72
C PHE A 114 -16.77 -11.38 10.94
N GLY A 115 -17.64 -12.20 10.35
CA GLY A 115 -18.82 -11.72 9.60
C GLY A 115 -19.84 -10.95 10.43
N THR A 116 -19.89 -11.18 11.75
CA THR A 116 -20.78 -10.44 12.67
C THR A 116 -20.10 -9.25 13.35
N ASN A 117 -18.76 -9.22 13.45
CA ASN A 117 -17.99 -8.17 14.09
C ASN A 117 -18.04 -6.83 13.31
N SER A 118 -18.38 -5.73 14.00
CA SER A 118 -18.54 -4.40 13.43
C SER A 118 -17.23 -3.79 12.93
N GLU A 119 -16.16 -3.96 13.69
CA GLU A 119 -14.82 -3.45 13.41
C GLU A 119 -14.25 -4.15 12.17
N PHE A 120 -14.51 -5.45 12.01
CA PHE A 120 -14.10 -6.20 10.84
C PHE A 120 -14.89 -5.76 9.60
N LYS A 121 -16.19 -5.48 9.72
CA LYS A 121 -16.97 -4.87 8.62
C LYS A 121 -16.38 -3.52 8.23
N ASN A 122 -16.04 -2.68 9.20
CA ASN A 122 -15.38 -1.40 8.94
C ASN A 122 -14.03 -1.59 8.23
N LEU A 123 -13.22 -2.56 8.69
CA LEU A 123 -11.96 -2.94 8.04
C LEU A 123 -12.18 -3.26 6.56
N THR A 124 -13.20 -4.05 6.21
CA THR A 124 -13.46 -4.41 4.81
C THR A 124 -13.77 -3.19 3.93
N VAL A 125 -14.51 -2.20 4.45
CA VAL A 125 -14.82 -0.94 3.74
C VAL A 125 -13.54 -0.12 3.51
N GLU A 126 -12.71 0.01 4.54
CA GLU A 126 -11.45 0.76 4.45
C GLU A 126 -10.42 0.05 3.56
N ILE A 127 -10.45 -1.28 3.49
CA ILE A 127 -9.64 -2.07 2.56
C ILE A 127 -10.04 -1.83 1.10
N ASP A 128 -11.32 -1.63 0.79
CA ASP A 128 -11.73 -1.31 -0.58
C ASP A 128 -11.27 0.08 -1.02
N LYS A 129 -11.24 1.05 -0.10
CA LYS A 129 -10.62 2.38 -0.37
C LYS A 129 -9.12 2.25 -0.58
N PHE A 130 -8.44 1.48 0.28
CA PHE A 130 -7.02 1.17 0.14
C PHE A 130 -6.70 0.57 -1.24
N LYS A 131 -7.47 -0.43 -1.68
CA LYS A 131 -7.27 -1.11 -2.98
C LYS A 131 -7.33 -0.13 -4.15
N LYS A 132 -8.29 0.80 -4.15
CA LYS A 132 -8.43 1.81 -5.21
C LYS A 132 -7.16 2.66 -5.35
N ILE A 133 -6.66 3.19 -4.23
CA ILE A 133 -5.44 4.00 -4.22
C ILE A 133 -4.23 3.17 -4.66
N ALA A 134 -4.11 1.93 -4.20
CA ALA A 134 -3.01 1.04 -4.59
C ALA A 134 -3.02 0.75 -6.11
N ILE A 135 -4.19 0.56 -6.72
CA ILE A 135 -4.32 0.38 -8.18
C ILE A 135 -3.89 1.64 -8.92
N GLU A 136 -4.26 2.83 -8.44
CA GLU A 136 -3.84 4.09 -9.05
C GLU A 136 -2.32 4.26 -9.02
N ILE A 137 -1.65 3.89 -7.91
CA ILE A 137 -0.18 3.90 -7.82
C ILE A 137 0.42 2.94 -8.85
N MET A 138 -0.11 1.73 -8.97
CA MET A 138 0.36 0.74 -9.96
C MET A 138 0.12 1.17 -11.41
N ASN A 139 -0.88 2.02 -11.67
CA ASN A 139 -1.09 2.60 -12.98
C ASN A 139 -0.14 3.78 -13.23
N ALA A 140 0.12 4.60 -12.21
CA ALA A 140 1.09 5.69 -12.28
C ALA A 140 2.51 5.18 -12.57
N THR A 141 2.91 4.02 -12.03
CA THR A 141 4.22 3.42 -12.32
C THR A 141 4.40 3.07 -13.80
N LYS A 142 3.32 2.69 -14.50
CA LYS A 142 3.36 2.39 -15.95
C LYS A 142 3.57 3.64 -16.80
N LEU A 143 3.20 4.82 -16.30
CA LEU A 143 3.33 6.09 -17.04
C LEU A 143 4.78 6.51 -17.27
N TYR A 144 5.73 6.00 -16.47
CA TYR A 144 7.16 6.22 -16.72
C TYR A 144 7.65 5.60 -18.03
N ASN A 145 6.92 4.61 -18.56
CA ASN A 145 7.22 3.91 -19.82
C ASN A 145 8.69 3.48 -19.91
N ILE A 146 9.20 2.88 -18.83
CA ILE A 146 10.57 2.41 -18.68
C ILE A 146 10.57 0.89 -18.53
N ASN A 147 11.55 0.23 -19.13
CA ASN A 147 11.77 -1.20 -18.95
C ASN A 147 12.71 -1.42 -17.77
N CYS A 148 12.14 -1.95 -16.69
CA CYS A 148 12.83 -2.48 -15.52
C CYS A 148 12.63 -4.01 -15.56
#